data_AF-A0A8T4JTH4-F1
#
_entry.id   AF-A0A8T4JTH4-F1
#
_cell.length_a   1.000
_cell.length_b   1.000
_cell.length_c   1.000
_cell.angle_alpha   90.00
_cell.angle_beta   90.00
_cell.angle_gamma   90.00
#
_symmetry.space_group_name_H-M   'P 1'
#
loop_
_entity.id
_entity.type
_entity.pdbx_description
1 polymer ?
#
loop_
_entity_poly.entity_id
_entity_poly.type
_entity_poly.pdbx_seq_one_letter_code
_entity_poly.pdbx_strand_id
1 'polypeptide(L)'
;MDLRMIKTRRDIRNALLDLLDDNRSFESITVSQIARRANISRSTFYDHYPDKYALLNALFDEVREQLTRITEAYFSEEGGTSYRLELANEILAYVLENARLFRLLLSGAVSLQRVGQLLDETLIPPCMAYLKQHPNKYGLDDAFVSQIYSSIIFICLQWIASHQNPEDLSKILALSAQVGQIFNS
;
A
#
# COMPACT_ATOMS: atom_id res chain seq x y z
N MET A 1 -14.15 -22.17 2.36
CA MET A 1 -14.63 -20.78 2.17
C MET A 1 -15.61 -20.78 1.00
N ASP A 2 -16.80 -20.21 1.13
CA ASP A 2 -17.83 -20.24 0.08
C ASP A 2 -17.40 -19.38 -1.14
N LEU A 3 -17.31 -19.99 -2.32
CA LEU A 3 -16.96 -19.33 -3.58
C LEU A 3 -17.89 -18.15 -3.90
N ARG A 4 -19.16 -18.26 -3.48
CA ARG A 4 -20.14 -17.18 -3.65
C ARG A 4 -19.76 -15.96 -2.82
N MET A 5 -19.32 -16.16 -1.58
CA MET A 5 -18.89 -15.08 -0.69
C MET A 5 -17.66 -14.35 -1.24
N ILE A 6 -16.68 -15.09 -1.78
CA ILE A 6 -15.47 -14.51 -2.39
C ILE A 6 -15.85 -13.65 -3.61
N LYS A 7 -16.70 -14.18 -4.49
CA LYS A 7 -17.19 -13.46 -5.66
C LYS A 7 -17.91 -12.17 -5.26
N THR A 8 -18.83 -12.24 -4.30
CA THR A 8 -19.58 -11.06 -3.85
C THR A 8 -18.67 -10.00 -3.22
N ARG A 9 -17.69 -10.38 -2.40
CA ARG A 9 -16.71 -9.42 -1.85
C ARG A 9 -15.90 -8.74 -2.94
N ARG A 10 -15.48 -9.48 -3.96
CA ARG A 10 -14.77 -8.93 -5.13
C ARG A 10 -15.66 -7.96 -5.92
N ASP A 11 -16.91 -8.31 -6.14
CA ASP A 11 -17.85 -7.47 -6.89
C ASP A 11 -18.15 -6.16 -6.12
N ILE A 12 -18.28 -6.22 -4.78
CA ILE A 12 -18.41 -5.04 -3.90
C ILE A 12 -17.15 -4.16 -3.96
N ARG A 13 -15.95 -4.75 -3.88
CA ARG A 13 -14.68 -4.02 -4.01
C ARG A 13 -14.60 -3.28 -5.33
N ASN A 14 -14.84 -3.98 -6.43
CA ASN A 14 -14.77 -3.40 -7.77
C ASN A 14 -15.77 -2.26 -7.93
N ALA A 15 -16.98 -2.41 -7.39
CA ALA A 15 -17.97 -1.34 -7.39
C ALA A 15 -17.52 -0.06 -6.67
N LEU A 16 -16.83 -0.17 -5.53
CA LEU A 16 -16.25 0.99 -4.86
C LEU A 16 -15.16 1.65 -5.70
N LEU A 17 -14.24 0.86 -6.27
CA LEU A 17 -13.17 1.38 -7.13
C LEU A 17 -13.73 2.06 -8.39
N ASP A 18 -14.78 1.50 -9.00
CA ASP A 18 -15.45 2.11 -10.14
C ASP A 18 -16.09 3.46 -9.78
N LEU A 19 -16.67 3.56 -8.59
CA LEU A 19 -17.28 4.81 -8.14
C LEU A 19 -16.24 5.88 -7.81
N LEU A 20 -15.08 5.49 -7.28
CA LEU A 20 -13.96 6.42 -7.03
C LEU A 20 -13.33 6.88 -8.35
N ASP A 21 -13.21 6.01 -9.34
CA ASP A 21 -12.72 6.37 -10.69
C ASP A 21 -13.65 7.34 -11.43
N ASP A 22 -14.96 7.33 -11.12
CA ASP A 22 -15.93 8.31 -11.65
C ASP A 22 -15.74 9.74 -11.06
N ASN A 23 -14.54 10.09 -10.59
CA ASN A 23 -14.16 11.35 -9.92
C ASN A 23 -15.03 11.72 -8.71
N ARG A 24 -15.47 10.71 -7.96
CA ARG A 24 -16.23 10.93 -6.72
C ARG A 24 -15.29 10.90 -5.52
N SER A 25 -15.45 11.85 -4.60
CA SER A 25 -14.84 11.70 -3.28
C SER A 25 -15.49 10.52 -2.56
N PHE A 26 -14.68 9.76 -1.81
CA PHE A 26 -15.16 8.65 -1.00
C PHE A 26 -16.32 9.07 -0.07
N GLU A 27 -16.27 10.29 0.47
CA GLU A 27 -17.33 10.82 1.35
C GLU A 27 -18.70 10.93 0.65
N SER A 28 -18.73 11.22 -0.65
CA SER A 28 -19.97 11.32 -1.43
C SER A 28 -20.60 9.97 -1.81
N ILE A 29 -19.83 8.88 -1.74
CA ILE A 29 -20.29 7.54 -2.12
C ILE A 29 -21.23 6.99 -1.05
N THR A 30 -22.34 6.38 -1.46
CA THR A 30 -23.30 5.73 -0.55
C THR A 30 -23.31 4.20 -0.73
N VAL A 31 -23.69 3.47 0.33
CA VAL A 31 -23.89 2.01 0.26
C VAL A 31 -24.89 1.63 -0.84
N SER A 32 -25.93 2.44 -1.08
CA SER A 32 -26.89 2.20 -2.15
C SER A 32 -26.26 2.28 -3.55
N GLN A 33 -25.33 3.20 -3.77
CA GLN A 33 -24.59 3.29 -5.04
C GLN A 33 -23.67 2.09 -5.22
N ILE A 34 -22.95 1.68 -4.17
CA ILE A 34 -22.07 0.50 -4.20
C ILE A 34 -22.87 -0.76 -4.49
N ALA A 35 -23.96 -1.01 -3.75
CA ALA A 35 -24.81 -2.18 -3.96
C ALA A 35 -25.39 -2.23 -5.38
N ARG A 36 -25.85 -1.08 -5.89
CA ARG A 36 -26.35 -0.97 -7.27
C ARG A 36 -25.26 -1.28 -8.30
N ARG A 37 -24.05 -0.72 -8.14
CA ARG A 37 -22.92 -0.93 -9.06
C ARG A 37 -22.42 -2.39 -9.03
N ALA A 38 -22.44 -3.02 -7.85
CA ALA A 38 -22.09 -4.43 -7.67
C ALA A 38 -23.21 -5.41 -8.08
N ASN A 39 -24.39 -4.91 -8.49
CA ASN A 39 -25.58 -5.72 -8.82
C ASN A 39 -26.03 -6.64 -7.67
N ILE A 40 -26.08 -6.11 -6.45
CA ILE A 40 -26.55 -6.80 -5.24
C ILE A 40 -27.58 -5.98 -4.47
N SER A 41 -28.28 -6.63 -3.53
CA SER A 41 -29.14 -5.91 -2.59
C SER A 41 -28.33 -5.16 -1.53
N ARG A 42 -28.91 -4.13 -0.91
CA ARG A 42 -28.30 -3.49 0.27
C ARG A 42 -28.10 -4.49 1.42
N SER A 43 -29.05 -5.40 1.62
CA SER A 43 -28.93 -6.45 2.65
C SER A 43 -27.67 -7.28 2.42
N THR A 44 -27.43 -7.69 1.17
CA THR A 44 -26.25 -8.46 0.77
C THR A 44 -24.95 -7.70 0.98
N PHE A 45 -24.95 -6.37 0.80
CA PHE A 45 -23.78 -5.56 1.17
C PHE A 45 -23.53 -5.65 2.68
N TYR A 46 -24.58 -5.47 3.50
CA TYR A 46 -24.49 -5.50 4.95
C TYR A 46 -24.13 -6.86 5.54
N ASP A 47 -24.40 -7.95 4.82
CA ASP A 47 -23.91 -9.30 5.17
C ASP A 47 -22.37 -9.40 5.12
N HIS A 48 -21.69 -8.48 4.41
CA HIS A 48 -20.23 -8.46 4.27
C HIS A 48 -19.57 -7.30 5.00
N TYR A 49 -20.18 -6.11 4.99
CA TYR A 49 -19.60 -4.90 5.58
C TYR A 49 -20.68 -4.09 6.29
N PRO A 50 -20.48 -3.67 7.55
CA PRO A 50 -21.46 -2.87 8.27
C PRO A 50 -21.70 -1.50 7.64
N ASP A 51 -20.70 -0.94 6.95
CA ASP A 51 -20.79 0.31 6.20
C ASP A 51 -19.69 0.41 5.12
N LYS A 52 -19.64 1.54 4.40
CA LYS A 52 -18.62 1.81 3.37
C LYS A 52 -17.21 2.01 3.95
N TYR A 53 -17.09 2.45 5.21
CA TYR A 53 -15.80 2.66 5.87
C TYR A 53 -15.17 1.31 6.21
N ALA A 54 -15.95 0.32 6.64
CA ALA A 54 -15.48 -1.04 6.84
C ALA A 54 -15.00 -1.70 5.54
N LEU A 55 -15.68 -1.46 4.41
CA LEU A 55 -15.19 -1.87 3.10
C LEU A 55 -13.84 -1.21 2.77
N LEU A 56 -13.73 0.11 2.99
CA LEU A 56 -12.48 0.82 2.76
C LEU A 56 -11.35 0.32 3.68
N ASN A 57 -11.65 0.05 4.95
CA ASN A 57 -10.70 -0.51 5.91
C ASN A 57 -10.18 -1.86 5.43
N ALA A 58 -11.05 -2.73 4.92
CA ALA A 58 -10.64 -4.02 4.37
C ALA A 58 -9.65 -3.87 3.18
N LEU A 59 -9.79 -2.82 2.36
CA LEU A 59 -8.82 -2.52 1.30
C LEU A 59 -7.46 -2.08 1.86
N PHE A 60 -7.48 -1.24 2.90
CA PHE A 60 -6.26 -0.82 3.60
C PHE A 60 -5.59 -2.00 4.31
N ASP A 61 -6.35 -2.89 4.93
CA ASP A 61 -5.82 -4.06 5.64
C ASP A 61 -5.14 -5.03 4.66
N GLU A 62 -5.67 -5.22 3.45
CA GLU A 62 -5.02 -6.02 2.41
C GLU A 62 -3.67 -5.42 1.97
N VAL A 63 -3.63 -4.09 1.76
CA VAL A 63 -2.38 -3.39 1.43
C VAL A 63 -1.38 -3.51 2.58
N ARG A 64 -1.85 -3.33 3.82
CA ARG A 64 -1.02 -3.46 5.03
C ARG A 64 -0.43 -4.86 5.12
N GLU A 65 -1.23 -5.91 5.00
CA GLU A 65 -0.78 -7.30 5.12
C GLU A 65 0.35 -7.63 4.12
N GLN A 66 0.19 -7.21 2.86
CA GLN A 66 1.20 -7.42 1.82
C GLN A 66 2.49 -6.62 2.11
N LEU A 67 2.36 -5.35 2.47
CA LEU A 67 3.52 -4.49 2.76
C LEU A 67 4.27 -4.92 4.02
N THR A 68 3.55 -5.33 5.09
CA THR A 68 4.16 -5.85 6.33
C THR A 68 5.02 -7.05 6.02
N ARG A 69 4.47 -8.05 5.32
CA ARG A 69 5.20 -9.27 4.96
C ARG A 69 6.52 -8.97 4.23
N ILE A 70 6.48 -8.09 3.22
CA ILE A 70 7.66 -7.80 2.41
C ILE A 70 8.68 -6.96 3.20
N THR A 71 8.20 -6.02 4.02
CA THR A 71 9.06 -5.14 4.80
C THR A 71 9.78 -5.90 5.91
N GLU A 72 9.09 -6.81 6.61
CA GLU A 72 9.72 -7.68 7.61
C GLU A 72 10.80 -8.56 6.99
N ALA A 73 10.55 -9.12 5.80
CA ALA A 73 11.55 -9.88 5.05
C ALA A 73 12.72 -9.01 4.58
N TYR A 74 12.49 -7.74 4.23
CA TYR A 74 13.54 -6.82 3.76
C TYR A 74 14.54 -6.48 4.87
N PHE A 75 14.05 -6.31 6.10
CA PHE A 75 14.85 -5.98 7.28
C PHE A 75 15.32 -7.22 8.07
N SER A 76 15.06 -8.44 7.59
CA SER A 76 15.59 -9.64 8.22
C SER A 76 17.11 -9.76 7.98
N GLU A 77 17.81 -10.48 8.87
CA GLU A 77 19.24 -10.75 8.74
C GLU A 77 19.56 -11.78 7.63
N GLU A 78 18.55 -12.43 7.08
CA GLU A 78 18.71 -13.63 6.25
C GLU A 78 19.09 -13.32 4.78
N GLY A 79 19.14 -12.05 4.38
CA GLY A 79 19.30 -11.67 2.98
C GLY A 79 20.32 -10.57 2.68
N GLY A 80 21.26 -10.87 1.78
CA GLY A 80 22.14 -9.86 1.19
C GLY A 80 21.42 -8.96 0.15
N THR A 81 22.18 -8.06 -0.49
CA THR A 81 21.65 -7.07 -1.45
C THR A 81 20.76 -7.66 -2.55
N SER A 82 21.07 -8.87 -3.05
CA SER A 82 20.27 -9.54 -4.09
C SER A 82 18.85 -9.87 -3.60
N TYR A 83 18.71 -10.40 -2.39
CA TYR A 83 17.42 -10.74 -1.80
C TYR A 83 16.57 -9.49 -1.55
N ARG A 84 17.19 -8.41 -1.07
CA ARG A 84 16.53 -7.11 -0.89
C ARG A 84 16.03 -6.51 -2.21
N LEU A 85 16.74 -6.72 -3.32
CA LEU A 85 16.29 -6.31 -4.65
C LEU A 85 15.09 -7.15 -5.13
N GLU A 86 15.08 -8.46 -4.86
CA GLU A 86 13.94 -9.32 -5.17
C GLU A 86 12.67 -8.89 -4.43
N LEU A 87 12.78 -8.57 -3.14
CA LEU A 87 11.66 -8.04 -2.34
C LEU A 87 11.18 -6.68 -2.83
N ALA A 88 12.09 -5.80 -3.25
CA ALA A 88 11.73 -4.52 -3.85
C ALA A 88 10.96 -4.70 -5.17
N ASN A 89 11.34 -5.70 -5.98
CA ASN A 89 10.60 -6.07 -7.18
C ASN A 89 9.22 -6.68 -6.85
N GLU A 90 9.09 -7.43 -5.75
CA GLU A 90 7.80 -7.98 -5.29
C GLU A 90 6.82 -6.86 -4.92
N ILE A 91 7.27 -5.83 -4.18
CA ILE A 91 6.45 -4.63 -3.90
C ILE A 91 6.02 -3.97 -5.21
N LEU A 92 6.96 -3.79 -6.14
CA LEU A 92 6.67 -3.13 -7.40
C LEU A 92 5.63 -3.91 -8.22
N ALA A 93 5.79 -5.22 -8.33
CA ALA A 93 4.85 -6.09 -9.02
C ALA A 93 3.46 -5.99 -8.37
N TYR A 94 3.38 -6.05 -7.03
CA TYR A 94 2.12 -5.90 -6.31
C TYR A 94 1.44 -4.55 -6.60
N VAL A 95 2.20 -3.45 -6.59
CA VAL A 95 1.70 -2.11 -6.89
C VAL A 95 1.21 -2.00 -8.32
N LEU A 96 1.91 -2.60 -9.28
CA LEU A 96 1.54 -2.59 -10.70
C LEU A 96 0.30 -3.44 -10.98
N GLU A 97 0.25 -4.66 -10.42
CA GLU A 97 -0.92 -5.55 -10.51
C GLU A 97 -2.17 -4.90 -9.90
N ASN A 98 -1.97 -4.05 -8.88
CA ASN A 98 -3.04 -3.31 -8.21
C ASN A 98 -3.02 -1.81 -8.55
N ALA A 99 -2.47 -1.41 -9.69
CA ALA A 99 -2.22 0.01 -10.03
C ALA A 99 -3.46 0.88 -9.90
N ARG A 100 -4.64 0.32 -10.22
CA ARG A 100 -5.93 0.98 -10.06
C ARG A 100 -6.23 1.34 -8.60
N LEU A 101 -6.07 0.39 -7.69
CA LEU A 101 -6.28 0.60 -6.25
C LEU A 101 -5.29 1.65 -5.74
N PHE A 102 -4.00 1.49 -6.05
CA PHE A 102 -2.97 2.42 -5.62
C PHE A 102 -3.21 3.83 -6.16
N ARG A 103 -3.58 3.98 -7.44
CA ARG A 103 -4.00 5.27 -8.02
C ARG A 103 -5.11 5.91 -7.21
N LEU A 104 -6.15 5.16 -6.85
CA LEU A 104 -7.30 5.71 -6.11
C LEU A 104 -6.98 6.05 -4.65
N LEU A 105 -6.13 5.26 -4.00
CA LEU A 105 -5.67 5.56 -2.64
C LEU A 105 -4.75 6.79 -2.63
N LEU A 106 -3.88 6.93 -3.64
CA LEU A 106 -2.82 7.95 -3.72
C LEU A 106 -3.19 9.19 -4.55
N SER A 107 -4.38 9.24 -5.15
CA SER A 107 -4.89 10.45 -5.84
C SER A 107 -5.60 11.43 -4.91
N GLY A 108 -5.83 11.03 -3.65
CA GLY A 108 -6.63 11.81 -2.70
C GLY A 108 -8.15 11.59 -2.82
N ALA A 109 -8.62 10.66 -3.67
CA ALA A 109 -10.04 10.30 -3.74
C ALA A 109 -10.60 9.75 -2.41
N VAL A 110 -9.71 9.22 -1.57
CA VAL A 110 -9.99 8.75 -0.20
C VAL A 110 -9.39 9.69 0.85
N SER A 111 -8.10 9.51 1.19
CA SER A 111 -7.35 10.34 2.14
C SER A 111 -5.86 10.00 2.04
N LEU A 112 -5.05 10.95 1.57
CA LEU A 112 -3.59 10.77 1.49
C LEU A 112 -2.96 10.62 2.88
N GLN A 113 -3.46 11.37 3.87
CA GLN A 113 -3.00 11.27 5.25
C GLN A 113 -3.13 9.83 5.78
N ARG A 114 -4.25 9.18 5.47
CA ARG A 114 -4.50 7.81 5.92
C ARG A 114 -3.55 6.81 5.26
N VAL A 115 -3.19 7.02 3.99
CA VAL A 115 -2.19 6.19 3.31
C VAL A 115 -0.81 6.39 3.94
N GLY A 116 -0.42 7.64 4.23
CA GLY A 116 0.83 7.94 4.94
C GLY A 116 0.90 7.26 6.30
N GLN A 117 -0.18 7.33 7.11
CA GLN A 117 -0.27 6.65 8.40
C GLN A 117 -0.11 5.14 8.28
N LEU A 118 -0.75 4.50 7.28
CA LEU A 118 -0.57 3.07 7.04
C LEU A 118 0.89 2.72 6.76
N LEU A 119 1.57 3.50 5.91
CA LEU A 119 2.96 3.25 5.59
C LEU A 119 3.86 3.45 6.80
N ASP A 120 3.65 4.51 7.60
CA ASP A 120 4.42 4.74 8.82
C ASP A 120 4.26 3.57 9.81
N GLU A 121 3.02 3.12 10.06
CA GLU A 121 2.72 1.97 10.93
C GLU A 121 3.35 0.67 10.43
N THR A 122 3.53 0.53 9.12
CA THR A 122 4.04 -0.70 8.48
C THR A 122 5.57 -0.70 8.35
N LEU A 123 6.16 0.45 8.00
CA LEU A 123 7.56 0.55 7.60
C LEU A 123 8.50 0.94 8.74
N ILE A 124 8.03 1.79 9.67
CA ILE A 124 8.90 2.33 10.72
C ILE A 124 9.31 1.25 11.73
N PRO A 125 8.41 0.42 12.29
CA PRO A 125 8.80 -0.54 13.31
C PRO A 125 9.92 -1.53 12.89
N PRO A 126 9.85 -2.21 11.72
CA PRO A 126 10.92 -3.11 11.30
C PRO A 126 12.21 -2.36 10.96
N CYS A 127 12.12 -1.16 10.37
CA CYS A 127 13.29 -0.31 10.11
C CYS A 127 14.00 0.09 11.42
N MET A 128 13.25 0.52 12.43
CA MET A 128 13.81 0.85 13.74
C MET A 128 14.45 -0.37 14.42
N ALA A 129 13.82 -1.55 14.32
CA ALA A 129 14.37 -2.78 14.87
C ALA A 129 15.70 -3.17 14.20
N TYR A 130 15.83 -2.92 12.91
CA TYR A 130 17.05 -3.10 12.14
C TYR A 130 18.15 -2.12 12.58
N LEU A 131 17.85 -0.82 12.66
CA LEU A 131 18.82 0.22 12.99
C LEU A 131 19.42 0.08 14.41
N LYS A 132 18.66 -0.48 15.35
CA LYS A 132 19.18 -0.81 16.69
C LYS A 132 20.36 -1.80 16.67
N GLN A 133 20.40 -2.68 15.66
CA GLN A 133 21.43 -3.70 15.48
C GLN A 133 22.50 -3.25 14.47
N HIS A 134 22.12 -2.33 13.59
CA HIS A 134 22.97 -1.77 12.55
C HIS A 134 22.91 -0.24 12.60
N PRO A 135 23.69 0.39 13.52
CA PRO A 135 23.65 1.83 13.71
C PRO A 135 23.86 2.58 12.39
N ASN A 136 23.00 3.56 12.12
CA ASN A 136 23.13 4.35 10.90
C ASN A 136 24.47 5.13 10.90
N LYS A 137 25.17 5.13 9.76
CA LYS A 137 26.49 5.77 9.61
C LYS A 137 26.48 7.30 9.69
N TYR A 138 25.29 7.90 9.76
CA TYR A 138 25.11 9.34 9.79
C TYR A 138 25.12 9.92 11.20
N GLY A 139 25.05 9.06 12.23
CA GLY A 139 24.92 9.50 13.62
C GLY A 139 23.62 10.26 13.88
N LEU A 140 22.60 10.03 13.04
CA LEU A 140 21.28 10.63 13.19
C LEU A 140 20.40 9.77 14.10
N ASP A 141 19.34 10.36 14.62
CA ASP A 141 18.33 9.62 15.38
C ASP A 141 17.62 8.58 14.49
N ASP A 142 17.49 7.35 14.99
CA ASP A 142 16.92 6.24 14.23
C ASP A 142 15.45 6.47 13.88
N ALA A 143 14.67 7.15 14.72
CA ALA A 143 13.27 7.45 14.41
C ALA A 143 13.16 8.42 13.24
N PHE A 144 14.03 9.44 13.20
CA PHE A 144 14.11 10.35 12.05
C PHE A 144 14.52 9.61 10.76
N VAL A 145 15.50 8.71 10.85
CA VAL A 145 15.94 7.91 9.69
C VAL A 145 14.80 7.00 9.17
N SER A 146 14.09 6.30 10.05
CA SER A 146 12.95 5.48 9.66
C SER A 146 11.81 6.31 9.05
N GLN A 147 11.60 7.54 9.51
CA GLN A 147 10.62 8.44 8.93
C GLN A 147 11.00 8.91 7.53
N ILE A 148 12.30 9.20 7.28
CA ILE A 148 12.80 9.49 5.93
C ILE A 148 12.54 8.29 5.02
N TYR A 149 12.86 7.07 5.48
CA TYR A 149 12.62 5.85 4.71
C TYR A 149 11.15 5.70 4.31
N SER A 150 10.22 5.81 5.28
CA SER A 150 8.78 5.75 5.02
C SER A 150 8.33 6.83 4.02
N SER A 151 8.83 8.06 4.17
CA SER A 151 8.51 9.20 3.31
C SER A 151 8.96 8.98 1.86
N ILE A 152 10.16 8.42 1.66
CA ILE A 152 10.68 8.09 0.33
C ILE A 152 9.77 7.04 -0.32
N ILE A 153 9.41 5.97 0.39
CA ILE A 153 8.50 4.95 -0.13
C ILE A 153 7.14 5.54 -0.49
N PHE A 154 6.56 6.38 0.37
CA PHE A 154 5.31 7.07 0.08
C PHE A 154 5.38 7.91 -1.20
N ILE A 155 6.42 8.74 -1.35
CA ILE A 155 6.63 9.58 -2.54
C ILE A 155 6.80 8.72 -3.79
N CYS A 156 7.57 7.63 -3.71
CA CYS A 156 7.73 6.68 -4.80
C CYS A 156 6.38 6.09 -5.19
N LEU A 157 5.63 5.50 -4.26
CA LEU A 157 4.32 4.92 -4.54
C LEU A 157 3.36 5.93 -5.17
N GLN A 158 3.32 7.15 -4.63
CA GLN A 158 2.48 8.23 -5.15
C GLN A 158 2.87 8.59 -6.60
N TRP A 159 4.16 8.70 -6.88
CA TRP A 159 4.66 8.99 -8.22
C TRP A 159 4.30 7.88 -9.21
N ILE A 160 4.53 6.62 -8.83
CA ILE A 160 4.23 5.42 -9.62
C ILE A 160 2.75 5.37 -9.97
N ALA A 161 1.90 5.56 -8.96
CA ALA A 161 0.45 5.56 -9.11
C ALA A 161 -0.06 6.67 -10.04
N SER A 162 0.67 7.79 -10.14
CA SER A 162 0.32 8.96 -10.96
C SER A 162 0.82 8.86 -12.41
N HIS A 163 1.94 8.18 -12.67
CA HIS A 163 2.59 8.19 -13.99
C HIS A 163 2.49 6.88 -14.78
N GLN A 164 2.18 5.75 -14.13
CA GLN A 164 1.94 4.43 -14.75
C GLN A 164 2.97 4.01 -15.83
N ASN A 165 4.22 4.47 -15.73
CA ASN A 165 5.27 4.16 -16.72
C ASN A 165 6.27 3.13 -16.16
N PRO A 166 6.27 1.88 -16.67
CA PRO A 166 7.16 0.82 -16.19
C PRO A 166 8.66 1.14 -16.31
N GLU A 167 9.08 1.92 -17.30
CA GLU A 167 10.51 2.22 -17.52
C GLU A 167 11.10 3.09 -16.41
N ASP A 168 10.32 4.01 -15.86
CA ASP A 168 10.77 4.90 -14.79
C ASP A 168 10.81 4.19 -13.43
N LEU A 169 10.10 3.06 -13.29
CA LEU A 169 10.12 2.23 -12.08
C LEU A 169 11.48 1.59 -11.85
N SER A 170 12.13 1.12 -12.93
CA SER A 170 13.48 0.56 -12.85
C SER A 170 14.50 1.59 -12.33
N LYS A 171 14.32 2.87 -12.68
CA LYS A 171 15.16 3.98 -12.22
C LYS A 171 14.87 4.34 -10.78
N ILE A 172 13.60 4.32 -10.37
CA ILE A 172 13.17 4.58 -8.98
C ILE A 172 13.67 3.47 -8.04
N LEU A 173 13.58 2.20 -8.45
CA LEU A 173 14.14 1.07 -7.69
C LEU A 173 15.67 1.14 -7.60
N ALA A 174 16.36 1.57 -8.68
CA ALA A 174 17.79 1.81 -8.62
C ALA A 174 18.15 2.92 -7.62
N LEU A 175 17.34 3.99 -7.57
CA LEU A 175 17.47 5.08 -6.59
C LEU A 175 17.20 4.61 -5.15
N SER A 176 16.14 3.82 -4.93
CA SER A 176 15.82 3.31 -3.58
C SER A 176 16.82 2.28 -3.10
N ALA A 177 17.39 1.46 -3.98
CA ALA A 177 18.48 0.55 -3.66
C ALA A 177 19.77 1.30 -3.26
N GLN A 178 20.05 2.45 -3.89
CA GLN A 178 21.13 3.35 -3.46
C GLN A 178 20.83 3.98 -2.09
N VAL A 179 19.57 4.31 -1.80
CA VAL A 179 19.14 4.71 -0.45
C VAL A 179 19.24 3.56 0.55
N GLY A 180 19.03 2.31 0.13
CA GLY A 180 19.33 1.12 0.94
C GLY A 180 20.82 1.00 1.26
N GLN A 181 21.71 1.31 0.31
CA GLN A 181 23.16 1.31 0.50
C GLN A 181 23.64 2.46 1.41
N ILE A 182 22.92 3.57 1.46
CA ILE A 182 23.08 4.64 2.46
C ILE A 182 23.00 4.05 3.89
N PHE A 183 22.18 3.02 4.13
CA PHE A 183 22.04 2.36 5.44
C PHE A 183 22.96 1.16 5.69
N ASN A 184 23.69 0.66 4.67
CA ASN A 184 24.43 -0.63 4.72
C ASN A 184 25.94 -0.50 4.48
N SER A 185 26.59 0.63 4.83
CA SER A 185 28.05 0.78 4.73
C SER A 185 28.68 1.15 6.05
#